data_AF-A0A947VXQ9-F1
#
_entry.id   AF-A0A947VXQ9-F1
#
_cell.length_a   1.000
_cell.length_b   1.000
_cell.length_c   1.000
_cell.angle_alpha   90.00
_cell.angle_beta   90.00
_cell.angle_gamma   90.00
#
_symmetry.space_group_name_H-M   'P 1'
#
loop_
_entity.id
_entity.type
_entity.pdbx_description
1 polymer ?
#
loop_
_entity_poly.entity_id
_entity_poly.type
_entity_poly.pdbx_seq_one_letter_code
_entity_poly.pdbx_strand_id
1 'polypeptide(L)' 'MAKQRMIVTDDQLLIDMDLLFNAIREAGGDWEKVERDMAEYLKAVNNMAKSS' A
#
# COMPACT_ATOMS: atom_id res chain seq x y z
N MET A 1 -8.30 -17.10 -14.68
CA MET A 1 -6.92 -17.32 -14.17
C MET A 1 -6.63 -16.25 -13.14
N ALA A 2 -6.90 -16.54 -11.87
CA ALA A 2 -6.85 -15.58 -10.78
C ALA A 2 -5.41 -15.16 -10.47
N LYS A 3 -5.01 -13.96 -10.88
CA LYS A 3 -3.77 -13.31 -10.43
C LYS A 3 -4.05 -12.63 -9.10
N GLN A 4 -4.09 -13.41 -8.03
CA GLN A 4 -4.19 -12.85 -6.68
C GLN A 4 -3.14 -13.54 -5.81
N ARG A 5 -2.01 -12.87 -5.65
CA ARG A 5 -1.03 -13.17 -4.61
C ARG A 5 -0.62 -11.86 -3.96
N MET A 6 -1.54 -11.31 -3.18
CA MET A 6 -1.17 -10.40 -2.11
C MET A 6 -0.62 -11.27 -1.00
N ILE A 7 0.69 -11.22 -0.78
CA ILE A 7 1.35 -11.90 0.33
C ILE A 7 1.50 -10.86 1.43
N VAL A 8 0.73 -11.04 2.50
CA VAL A 8 0.84 -10.22 3.71
C VAL A 8 1.71 -11.00 4.69
N THR A 9 2.81 -10.40 5.13
CA THR A 9 3.68 -10.97 6.17
C THR A 9 3.85 -9.91 7.25
N ASP A 10 3.14 -10.09 8.37
CA ASP A 10 3.18 -9.41 9.67
C ASP A 10 3.38 -7.87 9.72
N ASP A 11 4.47 -7.31 9.21
CA ASP A 11 4.82 -5.87 9.28
C ASP A 11 5.26 -5.27 7.92
N GLN A 12 5.20 -6.04 6.82
CA GLN A 12 5.66 -5.60 5.51
C GLN A 12 4.57 -5.76 4.44
N LEU A 13 4.24 -4.65 3.78
CA LEU A 13 3.36 -4.62 2.63
C LEU A 13 4.22 -4.68 1.36
N LEU A 14 4.14 -5.80 0.63
CA LEU A 14 4.72 -5.89 -0.71
C LEU A 14 3.78 -5.17 -1.69
N ILE A 15 4.19 -3.97 -2.09
CA ILE A 15 3.45 -3.11 -3.02
C ILE A 15 4.14 -3.17 -4.37
N ASP A 16 3.33 -3.28 -5.43
CA ASP A 16 3.83 -3.15 -6.80
C ASP A 16 4.37 -1.73 -7.03
N MET A 17 5.60 -1.63 -7.52
CA MET A 17 6.23 -0.34 -7.82
C MET A 17 5.46 0.44 -8.89
N ASP A 18 4.84 -0.25 -9.86
CA ASP A 18 4.02 0.41 -10.88
C ASP A 18 2.76 1.04 -10.27
N LEU A 19 2.20 0.43 -9.22
CA LEU A 19 1.06 0.98 -8.48
C LEU A 19 1.47 2.25 -7.73
N LEU A 20 2.63 2.23 -7.07
CA LEU A 20 3.18 3.38 -6.35
C LEU A 20 3.42 4.57 -7.29
N PHE A 21 4.09 4.34 -8.42
CA PHE A 21 4.39 5.42 -9.39
C PHE A 21 3.13 5.97 -10.06
N ASN A 22 2.11 5.13 -10.29
CA ASN A 22 0.84 5.61 -10.81
C ASN A 22 0.12 6.49 -9.78
N ALA A 23 0.10 6.12 -8.49
CA ALA A 23 -0.46 6.95 -7.44
C ALA A 23 0.25 8.33 -7.35
N ILE A 24 1.58 8.36 -7.48
CA ILE A 24 2.37 9.61 -7.50
C ILE A 24 2.01 10.47 -8.72
N ARG A 25 1.85 9.85 -9.90
CA ARG A 25 1.43 10.58 -11.12
C ARG A 25 0.01 11.12 -11.01
N GLU A 26 -0.92 10.33 -10.46
CA GLU A 26 -2.30 10.74 -10.22
C GLU A 26 -2.42 11.85 -9.17
N ALA A 27 -1.53 11.86 -8.17
CA ALA A 27 -1.40 12.94 -7.20
C ALA A 27 -0.74 14.21 -7.78
N GLY A 28 -0.45 14.26 -9.08
CA GLY A 28 0.19 15.41 -9.73
C GLY A 28 1.65 15.60 -9.32
N GLY A 29 2.33 14.54 -8.88
CA GLY A 29 3.71 14.59 -8.40
C GLY A 29 3.84 14.90 -6.90
N ASP A 30 2.74 15.02 -6.17
CA ASP A 30 2.73 15.20 -4.71
C ASP A 30 3.05 13.88 -3.99
N TRP A 31 4.33 13.53 -3.98
CA TRP A 31 4.85 12.30 -3.37
C TRP A 31 4.67 12.29 -1.84
N GLU A 32 4.67 13.44 -1.17
CA GLU A 32 4.45 13.55 0.28
C GLU A 32 3.01 13.15 0.66
N LYS A 33 2.03 13.52 -0.17
CA LYS A 33 0.65 13.06 0.00
C LYS A 33 0.54 11.55 -0.19
N VAL A 34 1.19 10.99 -1.22
CA VAL A 34 1.16 9.54 -1.45
C VAL A 34 1.83 8.78 -0.30
N GLU A 35 2.93 9.29 0.25
CA GLU A 35 3.59 8.70 1.42
C GLU A 35 2.66 8.65 2.64
N ARG A 36 1.97 9.76 2.94
CA ARG A 36 0.98 9.81 4.02
C ARG A 36 -0.16 8.81 3.81
N ASP A 37 -0.72 8.78 2.61
CA ASP A 37 -1.85 7.90 2.27
C ASP A 37 -1.43 6.42 2.36
N MET A 38 -0.19 6.08 1.96
CA MET A 38 0.40 4.75 2.10
C MET A 38 0.63 4.36 3.57
N ALA A 39 1.12 5.28 4.40
CA ALA A 39 1.35 5.03 5.82
C ALA A 39 0.04 4.78 6.59
N GLU A 40 -1.03 5.51 6.26
CA GLU A 40 -2.36 5.27 6.80
C GLU A 40 -2.91 3.90 6.37
N TYR A 41 -2.74 3.55 5.08
CA TYR A 41 -3.15 2.24 4.56
C TYR A 41 -2.42 1.08 5.25
N LEU A 42 -1.09 1.19 5.42
CA LEU A 42 -0.29 0.20 6.14
C LEU A 42 -0.77 0.05 7.59
N LYS A 43 -1.07 1.16 8.26
CA LYS A 43 -1.58 1.15 9.64
C LYS A 43 -2.95 0.47 9.73
N ALA A 44 -3.85 0.72 8.78
CA ALA A 44 -5.16 0.07 8.73
C ALA A 44 -5.04 -1.44 8.49
N VAL A 45 -4.18 -1.87 7.56
CA VAL A 45 -3.92 -3.29 7.29
C VAL A 45 -3.30 -3.98 8.51
N ASN A 46 -2.30 -3.38 9.15
CA ASN A 46 -1.68 -3.93 10.35
C ASN A 46 -2.68 -4.03 11.51
N ASN A 47 -3.58 -3.07 11.66
CA ASN A 47 -4.63 -3.13 12.68
C ASN A 47 -5.62 -4.26 12.42
N MET A 48 -6.04 -4.47 11.16
CA MET A 48 -6.91 -5.60 10.78
C MET A 48 -6.21 -6.95 10.97
N ALA A 49 -4.93 -7.05 10.60
CA ALA A 49 -4.13 -8.27 10.78
C ALA A 49 -3.94 -8.62 12.26
N LYS A 50 -3.75 -7.62 13.14
CA LYS A 50 -3.63 -7.81 14.60
C LYS A 50 -4.95 -8.09 15.32
N SER A 51 -6.08 -7.85 14.66
CA SER A 51 -7.42 -8.12 15.21
C SER A 51 -8.04 -9.42 14.68
N SER A 52 -7.29 -10.19 13.89
CA SER A 52 -7.65 -11.53 13.39
C SER A 52 -6.99 -12.64 14.19
#